data_AF-A0A8J6QYK0-F1
#
_entry.id   AF-A0A8J6QYK0-F1
#
_cell.length_a   1.000
_cell.length_b   1.000
_cell.length_c   1.000
_cell.angle_alpha   90.00
_cell.angle_beta   90.00
_cell.angle_gamma   90.00
#
_symmetry.space_group_name_H-M   'P 1'
#
loop_
_entity.id
_entity.type
_entity.pdbx_description
1 polymer ?
#
loop_
_entity_poly.entity_id
_entity_poly.type
_entity_poly.pdbx_seq_one_letter_code
_entity_poly.pdbx_strand_id
1 'polypeptide(L)' 'MTEDPSAWMCHICNYRSTSEEGIACSRCYKISCRQHFRTVPLLNPESGLYEFVRICALCELKDIS' A
#
# COMPACT_ATOMS: atom_id res chain seq x y z
N MET A 1 18.09 3.30 25.71
CA MET A 1 17.06 4.13 25.04
C MET A 1 16.21 3.17 24.25
N THR A 2 15.03 2.82 24.73
CA THR A 2 14.07 2.01 23.98
C THR A 2 13.39 2.96 23.01
N GLU A 3 13.72 2.89 21.72
CA GLU A 3 12.99 3.61 20.70
C GLU A 3 11.55 3.10 20.71
N ASP A 4 10.60 3.96 21.11
CA ASP A 4 9.19 3.63 20.96
C ASP A 4 8.93 3.39 19.46
N PRO A 5 8.32 2.25 19.09
CA PRO A 5 8.00 1.98 17.69
C PRO A 5 7.15 3.12 17.15
N SER A 6 7.67 3.84 16.16
CA SER A 6 6.93 4.93 15.51
C SER A 6 5.66 4.35 14.90
N ALA A 7 4.51 4.67 15.51
CA ALA A 7 3.21 4.20 15.06
C ALA A 7 2.97 4.68 13.62
N TRP A 8 2.69 3.76 12.71
CA TRP A 8 2.19 4.13 11.39
C TRP A 8 0.67 4.24 11.42
N MET A 9 0.12 4.93 10.43
CA MET A 9 -1.31 5.11 10.28
C MET A 9 -1.74 4.78 8.84
N CYS A 10 -2.79 3.97 8.70
CA CYS A 10 -3.42 3.74 7.42
C CYS A 10 -4.02 5.05 6.90
N HIS A 11 -3.62 5.48 5.71
CA HIS A 11 -4.14 6.73 5.13
C HIS A 11 -5.61 6.66 4.67
N ILE A 12 -6.23 5.47 4.72
CA ILE A 12 -7.60 5.21 4.24
C ILE A 12 -8.57 5.21 5.42
N CYS A 13 -8.30 4.40 6.45
CA CYS A 13 -9.19 4.26 7.61
C CYS A 13 -8.62 4.83 8.92
N ASN A 14 -7.43 5.44 8.88
CA ASN A 14 -6.73 5.97 10.06
C ASN A 14 -6.41 4.94 11.15
N TYR A 15 -6.49 3.63 10.85
CA TYR A 15 -6.02 2.58 11.74
C TYR A 15 -4.54 2.80 12.07
N ARG A 16 -4.18 2.74 13.35
CA ARG A 16 -2.81 2.93 13.84
C ARG A 16 -2.28 1.63 14.41
N SER A 17 -1.04 1.30 14.11
CA SER A 17 -0.37 0.15 14.71
C SER A 17 1.11 0.45 14.96
N THR A 18 1.60 -0.08 16.05
CA THR A 18 3.02 -0.10 16.45
C THR A 18 3.59 -1.52 16.40
N SER A 19 2.73 -2.53 16.28
CA SER A 19 3.08 -3.95 16.35
C SER A 19 2.95 -4.67 15.01
N GLU A 20 2.08 -4.18 14.11
CA GLU A 20 1.95 -4.72 12.76
C GLU A 20 2.78 -3.90 11.76
N GLU A 21 3.07 -4.48 10.61
CA GLU A 21 3.71 -3.77 9.50
C GLU A 21 2.68 -3.00 8.66
N GLY A 22 2.93 -1.70 8.50
CA GLY A 22 2.23 -0.88 7.51
C GLY A 22 2.85 -1.09 6.12
N ILE A 23 2.02 -1.13 5.09
CA ILE A 23 2.52 -1.38 3.72
C ILE A 23 2.38 -0.11 2.88
N ALA A 24 3.48 0.31 2.25
CA ALA A 24 3.49 1.48 1.36
C ALA A 24 2.92 1.12 -0.02
N CYS A 25 2.05 1.99 -0.54
CA CYS A 25 1.53 1.86 -1.90
C CYS A 25 2.60 2.23 -2.94
N SER A 26 2.79 1.38 -3.96
CA SER A 26 3.72 1.63 -5.07
C SER A 26 3.36 2.83 -5.96
N ARG A 27 2.15 3.38 -5.85
CA ARG A 27 1.67 4.51 -6.67
C ARG A 27 1.65 5.84 -5.94
N CYS A 28 0.99 5.89 -4.77
CA CYS A 28 0.86 7.14 -4.01
C CYS A 28 1.82 7.26 -2.83
N TYR A 29 2.63 6.22 -2.57
CA TYR A 29 3.63 6.17 -1.50
C TYR A 29 3.10 6.34 -0.07
N LYS A 30 1.78 6.31 0.12
CA LYS A 30 1.15 6.35 1.43
C LYS A 30 1.04 4.95 2.05
N ILE A 31 1.10 4.88 3.38
CA ILE A 31 0.99 3.63 4.15
C ILE A 31 -0.48 3.22 4.31
N SER A 32 -0.78 1.94 4.11
CA SER A 32 -2.09 1.34 4.32
C SER A 32 -2.03 0.10 5.21
N CYS A 33 -3.12 -0.17 5.92
CA CYS A 33 -3.28 -1.45 6.61
C CYS A 33 -3.55 -2.57 5.60
N ARG A 34 -3.34 -3.83 6.02
CA ARG A 34 -3.54 -5.02 5.18
C ARG A 34 -4.93 -5.12 4.55
N GLN A 35 -5.97 -4.63 5.24
CA GLN A 35 -7.35 -4.63 4.73
C GLN A 35 -7.55 -3.69 3.53
N HIS A 36 -6.86 -2.55 3.52
CA HIS A 36 -6.95 -1.55 2.45
C HIS A 36 -5.81 -1.64 1.45
N PHE A 37 -5.15 -2.79 1.43
CA PHE A 37 -4.03 -3.09 0.56
C PHE A 37 -4.41 -4.18 -0.45
N ARG A 38 -3.88 -4.06 -1.67
CA ARG A 38 -4.22 -4.92 -2.80
C ARG A 38 -2.98 -5.22 -3.62
N THR A 39 -2.92 -6.44 -4.15
CA THR A 39 -1.91 -6.85 -5.12
C THR A 39 -2.59 -6.91 -6.48
N VAL A 40 -2.14 -6.09 -7.41
CA VAL A 40 -2.73 -6.00 -8.76
C VAL A 40 -1.67 -6.32 -9.82
N PRO A 41 -2.04 -6.98 -10.93
CA PRO A 41 -1.17 -7.10 -12.07
C PRO A 41 -1.11 -5.77 -12.83
N LEU A 42 0.09 -5.25 -13.07
CA LEU A 42 0.33 -4.08 -13.90
C LEU A 42 1.19 -4.50 -15.09
N LEU A 43 0.79 -4.13 -16.31
CA LEU A 43 1.61 -4.35 -17.49
C LEU A 43 2.85 -3.47 -17.41
N ASN A 44 4.03 -4.09 -17.40
CA ASN A 44 5.29 -3.39 -17.56
C ASN A 44 5.53 -3.14 -19.07
N PRO A 45 5.58 -1.87 -19.53
CA PRO A 45 5.74 -1.55 -20.95
C PRO A 45 7.12 -1.90 -21.50
N GLU A 46 8.13 -2.04 -20.64
CA GLU A 46 9.51 -2.36 -21.06
C GLU A 46 9.68 -3.86 -21.32
N SER A 47 9.10 -4.70 -20.45
CA SER A 47 9.19 -6.16 -20.58
C SER A 47 8.03 -6.78 -21.35
N GLY A 48 6.91 -6.07 -21.47
CA GLY A 48 5.65 -6.61 -22.01
C GLY A 48 4.97 -7.63 -21.10
N LEU A 49 5.45 -7.81 -19.87
CA LEU A 49 4.93 -8.77 -18.90
C LEU A 49 4.09 -8.08 -17.82
N TYR A 50 3.16 -8.83 -17.25
CA TYR A 50 2.43 -8.38 -16.07
C TYR A 50 3.25 -8.60 -14.81
N GLU A 51 3.44 -7.53 -14.04
CA GLU A 51 4.11 -7.54 -12.75
C GLU A 51 3.11 -7.32 -11.63
N PHE A 52 3.24 -8.09 -10.55
CA PHE A 52 2.40 -7.91 -9.38
C PHE A 52 2.91 -6.74 -8.55
N VAL A 53 2.13 -5.65 -8.57
CA VAL A 53 2.42 -4.45 -7.79
C VAL A 53 1.46 -4.31 -6.63
N ARG A 54 1.92 -3.58 -5.63
CA ARG A 54 1.34 -3.49 -4.31
C ARG A 54 0.74 -2.09 -4.13
N ILE A 55 -0.58 -1.96 -4.16
CA ILE A 55 -1.26 -0.66 -4.16
C ILE A 55 -2.34 -0.57 -3.07
N CYS A 56 -2.69 0.66 -2.68
CA CYS A 56 -3.81 0.88 -1.78
C CYS A 56 -5.14 0.81 -2.54
N ALA A 57 -6.23 0.49 -1.83
CA ALA A 57 -7.57 0.37 -2.41
C ALA A 57 -8.04 1.65 -3.13
N LEU A 58 -7.60 2.84 -2.68
CA LEU A 58 -7.92 4.09 -3.38
C LEU A 58 -7.20 4.23 -4.73
N CYS A 59 -5.98 3.72 -4.85
CA CYS A 59 -5.26 3.71 -6.12
C CYS A 59 -5.84 2.69 -7.09
N GLU A 60 -6.28 1.53 -6.59
CA GLU A 60 -6.96 0.51 -7.40
C GLU A 60 -8.26 1.05 -8.01
N LEU A 61 -9.10 1.72 -7.21
CA LEU A 61 -10.36 2.29 -7.69
C LEU A 61 -10.16 3.34 -8.79
N LYS A 62 -9.03 4.07 -8.78
CA LYS A 62 -8.71 5.08 -9.81
C LYS A 62 -8.28 4.47 -11.15
N ASP A 63 -7.87 3.21 -11.20
CA ASP A 63 -7.59 2.54 -12.48
C ASP A 63 -8.86 2.06 -13.18
N ILE A 64 -9.95 1.90 -12.44
CA ILE A 64 -11.22 1.34 -12.95
C ILE A 64 -12.13 2.44 -13.51
N SER A 65 -11.81 3.72 -13.25
CA SER A 65 -12.60 4.91 -13.62
C SER A 65 -12.14 5.57 -14.91
#